data_AF-A0A7S1CQB2-F1
#
_entry.id   AF-A0A7S1CQB2-F1
#
_cell.length_a   1.000
_cell.length_b   1.000
_cell.length_c   1.000
_cell.angle_alpha   90.00
_cell.angle_beta   90.00
_cell.angle_gamma   90.00
#
_symmetry.space_group_name_H-M   'P 1'
#
loop_
_entity.id
_entity.type
_entity.pdbx_description
1 polymer ?
#
loop_
_entity_poly.entity_id
_entity_poly.type
_entity_poly.pdbx_seq_one_letter_code
_entity_poly.pdbx_strand_id
1 'polypeptide(L)'
;VRLLSARFVGLRGLYMDSVPMLAEALTQFEAYASPHAPDVIAHLNDNCFAPALYCVEWFTTLFSVNLPVAASRCVVSMILDGVDNVLMRVGTAVLLTLRGHLLTLGAEHLMRDFKPTVRRLPVRDLLLLSLCLPAADELLAPAPLTDDER
;
A
#
# COMPACT_ATOMS: atom_id res chain seq x y z
N VAL A 1 -9.62 -19.33 16.15
CA VAL A 1 -8.35 -19.44 15.40
C VAL A 1 -8.69 -19.65 13.94
N ARG A 2 -8.97 -18.56 13.21
CA ARG A 2 -9.33 -18.62 11.77
C ARG A 2 -8.04 -18.74 10.98
N LEU A 3 -7.76 -19.96 10.55
CA LEU A 3 -6.68 -20.30 9.64
C LEU A 3 -7.06 -19.83 8.22
N LEU A 4 -6.14 -19.08 7.62
CA LEU A 4 -5.93 -18.99 6.16
C LEU A 4 -7.09 -18.41 5.34
N SER A 5 -7.26 -17.09 5.41
CA SER A 5 -7.67 -16.36 4.20
C SER A 5 -6.51 -16.49 3.21
N ALA A 6 -6.65 -17.40 2.24
CA ALA A 6 -5.66 -17.73 1.22
C ALA A 6 -5.43 -16.58 0.20
N ARG A 7 -5.71 -15.33 0.55
CA ARG A 7 -5.80 -14.20 -0.39
C ARG A 7 -4.84 -13.06 -0.08
N PHE A 8 -4.12 -13.11 1.04
CA PHE A 8 -3.10 -12.11 1.36
C PHE A 8 -1.73 -12.73 1.62
N VAL A 9 -0.72 -12.15 0.97
CA VAL A 9 0.68 -12.55 1.07
C VAL A 9 1.13 -12.37 2.52
N GLY A 10 1.29 -13.48 3.24
CA GLY A 10 1.94 -13.46 4.54
C GLY A 10 3.38 -12.97 4.40
N LEU A 11 3.92 -12.28 5.42
CA LEU A 11 5.28 -11.72 5.40
C LEU A 11 6.32 -12.72 4.87
N ARG A 12 6.25 -13.99 5.29
CA ARG A 12 7.15 -15.06 4.83
C ARG A 12 7.17 -15.21 3.31
N GLY A 13 6.04 -15.04 2.63
CA GLY A 13 5.93 -15.11 1.18
C GLY A 13 6.59 -13.94 0.44
N LEU A 14 6.73 -12.77 1.09
CA LEU A 14 7.50 -11.64 0.52
C LEU A 14 9.01 -11.93 0.48
N TYR A 15 9.51 -12.83 1.33
CA TYR A 15 10.95 -13.08 1.51
C TYR A 15 11.42 -14.49 1.11
N MET A 16 10.52 -15.44 0.80
CA MET A 16 10.90 -16.77 0.28
C MET A 16 10.49 -16.94 -1.18
N ASP A 17 11.50 -17.13 -2.05
CA ASP A 17 11.48 -17.60 -3.44
C ASP A 17 10.15 -17.59 -4.20
N SER A 18 9.58 -16.39 -4.42
CA SER A 18 8.83 -16.13 -5.64
C SER A 18 8.65 -14.64 -5.91
N VAL A 19 9.40 -14.12 -6.89
CA VAL A 19 9.04 -12.90 -7.65
C VAL A 19 7.52 -12.80 -7.95
N PRO A 20 6.81 -13.91 -8.24
CA PRO A 20 5.34 -13.92 -8.32
C PRO A 20 4.60 -13.26 -7.16
N MET A 21 4.97 -13.53 -5.91
CA MET A 21 4.23 -13.02 -4.74
C MET A 21 4.41 -11.52 -4.53
N LEU A 22 5.58 -10.97 -4.91
CA LEU A 22 5.78 -9.53 -4.89
C LEU A 22 4.98 -8.85 -6.00
N ALA A 23 4.96 -9.42 -7.20
CA ALA A 23 4.14 -8.92 -8.31
C ALA A 23 2.64 -8.93 -7.94
N GLU A 24 2.15 -10.01 -7.32
CA GLU A 24 0.79 -10.08 -6.79
C GLU A 24 0.52 -9.00 -5.72
N ALA A 25 1.45 -8.78 -4.79
CA ALA A 25 1.31 -7.72 -3.79
C ALA A 25 1.24 -6.33 -4.43
N LEU A 26 1.98 -6.07 -5.51
CA LEU A 26 1.91 -4.81 -6.26
C LEU A 26 0.54 -4.64 -6.94
N THR A 27 0.03 -5.69 -7.58
CA THR A 27 -1.31 -5.67 -8.19
C THR A 27 -2.40 -5.48 -7.13
N GLN A 28 -2.31 -6.16 -5.99
CA GLN A 28 -3.22 -5.98 -4.86
C GLN A 28 -3.17 -4.55 -4.32
N PHE A 29 -1.97 -3.96 -4.25
CA PHE A 29 -1.81 -2.57 -3.83
C PHE A 29 -2.51 -1.60 -4.77
N GLU A 30 -2.33 -1.73 -6.09
CA GLU A 30 -3.03 -0.89 -7.06
C GLU A 30 -4.54 -1.03 -6.95
N ALA A 31 -5.04 -2.26 -6.89
CA ALA A 31 -6.47 -2.54 -6.76
C ALA A 31 -7.05 -1.94 -5.48
N TYR A 32 -6.31 -2.00 -4.37
CA TYR A 32 -6.71 -1.44 -3.09
C TYR A 32 -6.62 0.10 -3.08
N ALA A 33 -5.56 0.69 -3.62
CA ALA A 33 -5.33 2.13 -3.58
C ALA A 33 -6.22 2.91 -4.55
N SER A 34 -6.53 2.34 -5.72
CA SER A 34 -7.33 2.97 -6.78
C SER A 34 -8.68 3.56 -6.31
N PRO A 35 -9.54 2.84 -5.57
CA PRO A 35 -10.81 3.39 -5.09
C PRO A 35 -10.64 4.51 -4.05
N HIS A 36 -9.50 4.59 -3.37
CA HIS A 36 -9.25 5.59 -2.33
C HIS A 36 -8.51 6.83 -2.86
N ALA A 37 -7.62 6.66 -3.84
CA ALA A 37 -6.79 7.72 -4.40
C ALA A 37 -6.77 7.68 -5.95
N PRO A 38 -7.94 7.70 -6.62
CA PRO A 38 -8.03 7.45 -8.06
C PRO A 38 -7.26 8.46 -8.91
N ASP A 39 -7.27 9.73 -8.49
CA ASP A 39 -6.56 10.80 -9.16
C ASP A 39 -5.04 10.70 -9.03
N VAL A 40 -4.55 10.30 -7.85
CA VAL A 40 -3.11 10.06 -7.64
C VAL A 40 -2.66 8.87 -8.47
N ILE A 41 -3.41 7.76 -8.45
CA ILE A 41 -3.05 6.56 -9.23
C ILE A 41 -3.03 6.87 -10.73
N ALA A 42 -4.04 7.57 -11.25
CA ALA A 42 -4.08 8.00 -12.64
C ALA A 42 -2.86 8.88 -12.98
N HIS A 43 -2.58 9.89 -12.16
CA HIS A 43 -1.44 10.80 -12.37
C HIS A 43 -0.08 10.08 -12.36
N LEU A 44 0.12 9.14 -11.44
CA LEU A 44 1.34 8.32 -11.41
C LEU A 44 1.47 7.48 -12.68
N ASN A 45 0.38 6.87 -13.15
CA ASN A 45 0.36 6.08 -14.38
C ASN A 45 0.64 6.92 -15.63
N ASP A 46 0.03 8.11 -15.74
CA ASP A 46 0.26 9.05 -16.84
C ASP A 46 1.73 9.52 -16.93
N ASN A 47 2.42 9.50 -15.79
CA ASN A 47 3.85 9.83 -15.69
C ASN A 47 4.77 8.60 -15.74
N CYS A 48 4.27 7.42 -16.11
CA CYS A 48 5.00 6.15 -16.14
C CYS A 48 5.66 5.78 -14.79
N PHE A 49 5.07 6.23 -13.68
CA PHE A 49 5.59 6.03 -12.33
C PHE A 49 4.92 4.81 -11.67
N ALA A 50 5.25 3.62 -12.17
CA ALA A 50 4.64 2.38 -11.74
C ALA A 50 4.95 2.03 -10.27
N PRO A 51 4.04 1.33 -9.55
CA PRO A 51 4.26 0.90 -8.17
C PRO A 51 5.53 0.09 -7.92
N ALA A 52 6.02 -0.64 -8.92
CA ALA A 52 7.31 -1.32 -8.83
C ALA A 52 8.48 -0.39 -8.44
N LEU A 53 8.40 0.91 -8.75
CA LEU A 53 9.45 1.90 -8.47
C LEU A 53 9.51 2.31 -6.99
N TYR A 54 8.45 2.07 -6.22
CA TYR A 54 8.36 2.49 -4.82
C TYR A 54 7.84 1.40 -3.87
N CYS A 55 6.81 0.64 -4.23
CA CYS A 55 6.20 -0.37 -3.36
C CYS A 55 7.08 -1.58 -3.10
N VAL A 56 7.96 -1.96 -4.04
CA VAL A 56 8.91 -3.06 -3.82
C VAL A 56 9.75 -2.80 -2.58
N GLU A 57 10.34 -1.62 -2.48
CA GLU A 57 11.15 -1.22 -1.33
C GLU A 57 10.27 -1.07 -0.08
N TRP A 58 9.06 -0.54 -0.21
CA TRP A 58 8.14 -0.40 0.92
C TRP A 58 7.78 -1.74 1.56
N PHE A 59 7.43 -2.74 0.76
CA PHE A 59 6.94 -4.02 1.27
C PHE A 59 8.08 -4.93 1.75
N THR A 60 9.19 -4.97 1.02
CA THR A 60 10.37 -5.78 1.39
C THR A 60 11.18 -5.20 2.55
N THR A 61 10.91 -3.96 2.95
CA THR A 61 11.56 -3.35 4.13
C THR A 61 10.57 -3.01 5.24
N LEU A 62 9.29 -3.34 5.08
CA LEU A 62 8.20 -2.91 5.98
C LEU A 62 8.27 -1.41 6.29
N PHE A 63 8.56 -0.62 5.25
CA PHE A 63 8.74 0.83 5.31
C PHE A 63 9.89 1.33 6.20
N SER A 64 10.74 0.46 6.75
CA SER A 64 11.78 0.81 7.73
C SER A 64 12.80 1.85 7.25
N VAL A 65 13.07 1.90 5.93
CA VAL A 65 14.01 2.85 5.31
C VAL A 65 13.31 3.99 4.54
N ASN A 66 11.98 3.96 4.50
CA ASN A 66 11.15 4.85 3.69
C ASN A 66 10.41 5.89 4.54
N LEU A 67 9.98 5.50 5.75
CA LEU A 67 9.22 6.35 6.66
C LEU A 67 10.08 6.84 7.83
N PRO A 68 9.66 7.91 8.53
CA PRO A 68 10.24 8.26 9.82
C PRO A 68 10.22 7.06 10.78
N VAL A 69 11.26 6.93 11.62
CA VAL A 69 11.45 5.78 12.53
C VAL A 69 10.23 5.52 13.42
N ALA A 70 9.55 6.57 13.87
CA ALA A 70 8.33 6.43 14.67
C ALA A 70 7.20 5.75 13.88
N ALA A 71 7.00 6.14 12.61
CA ALA A 71 5.99 5.54 11.75
C ALA A 71 6.32 4.08 11.43
N SER A 72 7.57 3.77 11.06
CA SER A 72 7.94 2.39 10.72
C SER A 72 7.81 1.43 11.91
N ARG A 73 8.10 1.88 13.14
CA ARG A 73 7.82 1.11 14.37
C ARG A 73 6.34 0.84 14.55
N CYS A 74 5.47 1.82 14.28
CA CYS A 74 4.03 1.62 14.33
C CYS A 74 3.54 0.63 13.26
N VAL A 75 4.09 0.67 12.04
CA VAL A 75 3.78 -0.32 10.98
C VAL A 75 4.09 -1.73 11.48
N VAL A 76 5.28 -1.95 12.03
CA VAL A 76 5.67 -3.26 12.57
C VAL A 76 4.75 -3.66 13.74
N SER A 77 4.43 -2.74 14.65
CA SER A 77 3.48 -3.01 15.75
C SER A 77 2.12 -3.45 15.23
N MET A 78 1.53 -2.73 14.27
CA MET A 78 0.23 -3.10 13.69
C MET A 78 0.25 -4.48 13.05
N ILE A 79 1.35 -4.86 12.38
CA ILE A 79 1.50 -6.20 11.81
C ILE A 79 1.56 -7.27 12.91
N LEU A 80 2.31 -7.02 13.99
CA LEU A 80 2.41 -7.94 15.13
C LEU A 80 1.09 -8.06 15.90
N ASP A 81 0.33 -6.97 15.98
CA ASP A 81 -0.99 -6.91 16.60
C ASP A 81 -2.08 -7.58 15.71
N GLY A 82 -1.71 -8.03 14.50
CA GLY A 82 -2.60 -8.74 13.59
C GLY A 82 -3.60 -7.84 12.87
N VAL A 83 -3.29 -6.55 12.70
CA VAL A 83 -4.10 -5.65 11.89
C VAL A 83 -4.07 -6.13 10.44
N ASP A 84 -5.24 -6.22 9.82
CA ASP A 84 -5.34 -6.67 8.44
C ASP A 84 -4.77 -5.63 7.46
N ASN A 85 -4.05 -6.13 6.45
CA ASN A 85 -3.63 -5.36 5.26
C ASN A 85 -2.82 -4.08 5.55
N VAL A 86 -2.02 -4.09 6.62
CA VAL A 86 -1.22 -2.93 7.05
C VAL A 86 -0.39 -2.34 5.90
N LEU A 87 0.26 -3.17 5.08
CA LEU A 87 1.09 -2.69 3.98
C LEU A 87 0.29 -1.89 2.93
N MET A 88 -0.92 -2.38 2.61
CA MET A 88 -1.82 -1.71 1.66
C MET A 88 -2.34 -0.40 2.25
N ARG A 89 -2.84 -0.45 3.50
CA ARG A 89 -3.36 0.71 4.23
C ARG A 89 -2.32 1.81 4.38
N VAL A 90 -1.10 1.45 4.79
CA VAL A 90 -0.01 2.42 4.98
C VAL A 90 0.46 2.97 3.65
N GLY A 91 0.63 2.14 2.62
CA GLY A 91 1.02 2.60 1.28
C GLY A 91 0.01 3.58 0.69
N THR A 92 -1.30 3.29 0.81
CA THR A 92 -2.35 4.21 0.35
C THR A 92 -2.39 5.48 1.19
N ALA A 93 -2.20 5.38 2.51
CA ALA A 93 -2.12 6.55 3.39
C ALA A 93 -0.94 7.46 3.03
N VAL A 94 0.21 6.89 2.63
CA VAL A 94 1.35 7.67 2.09
C VAL A 94 0.92 8.47 0.87
N LEU A 95 0.28 7.82 -0.12
CA LEU A 95 -0.19 8.49 -1.34
C LEU A 95 -1.22 9.59 -1.04
N LEU A 96 -2.17 9.33 -0.14
CA LEU A 96 -3.19 10.29 0.27
C LEU A 96 -2.60 11.49 1.01
N THR A 97 -1.62 11.26 1.90
CA THR A 97 -0.97 12.34 2.64
C THR A 97 -0.18 13.25 1.69
N LEU A 98 0.40 12.70 0.62
CA LEU A 98 1.17 13.45 -0.37
C LEU A 98 0.34 13.94 -1.56
N ARG A 99 -0.96 13.60 -1.63
CA ARG A 99 -1.84 13.82 -2.80
C ARG A 99 -1.68 15.21 -3.41
N GLY A 100 -1.84 16.26 -2.61
CA GLY A 100 -1.75 17.64 -3.08
C GLY A 100 -0.38 18.01 -3.67
N HIS A 101 0.69 17.39 -3.20
CA HIS A 101 2.03 17.58 -3.75
C HIS A 101 2.25 16.74 -5.00
N LEU A 102 1.92 15.44 -4.96
CA LEU A 102 2.16 14.50 -6.06
C LEU A 102 1.50 14.94 -7.37
N LEU A 103 0.26 15.44 -7.30
CA LEU A 103 -0.49 15.90 -8.47
C LEU A 103 0.14 17.12 -9.16
N THR A 104 1.08 17.80 -8.52
CA THR A 104 1.82 18.94 -9.10
C THR A 104 3.13 18.54 -9.75
N LEU A 105 3.61 17.31 -9.54
CA LEU A 105 4.91 16.84 -10.02
C LEU A 105 4.76 16.13 -11.36
N GLY A 106 5.62 16.44 -12.32
CA GLY A 106 5.81 15.62 -13.52
C GLY A 106 6.76 14.43 -13.27
N ALA A 107 6.92 13.56 -14.26
CA ALA A 107 7.71 12.33 -14.19
C ALA A 107 9.14 12.51 -13.63
N GLU A 108 9.89 13.51 -14.10
CA GLU A 108 11.25 13.78 -13.61
C GLU A 108 11.27 14.10 -12.11
N HIS A 109 10.34 14.94 -11.68
CA HIS A 109 10.23 15.37 -10.28
C HIS A 109 9.73 14.23 -9.39
N LEU A 110 8.83 13.38 -9.88
CA LEU A 110 8.42 12.16 -9.17
C LEU A 110 9.63 11.26 -8.93
N MET A 111 10.48 11.03 -9.94
CA MET A 111 11.68 10.20 -9.79
C MET A 111 12.68 10.74 -8.78
N ARG A 112 12.87 12.06 -8.73
CA ARG A 112 13.84 12.71 -7.85
C ARG A 112 13.31 12.92 -6.43
N ASP A 113 12.07 13.41 -6.31
CA ASP A 113 11.57 14.05 -5.09
C ASP A 113 10.62 13.15 -4.30
N PHE A 114 10.09 12.07 -4.89
CA PHE A 114 9.13 11.17 -4.23
C PHE A 114 9.71 10.53 -2.96
N LYS A 115 10.81 9.78 -3.05
CA LYS A 115 11.40 9.09 -1.87
C LYS A 115 11.84 10.05 -0.76
N PRO A 116 12.52 11.18 -1.05
CA PRO A 116 12.82 12.19 -0.03
C PRO A 116 11.57 12.77 0.65
N THR A 117 10.49 12.97 -0.10
CA THR A 117 9.24 13.53 0.45
C THR A 117 8.54 12.53 1.37
N VAL A 118 8.49 11.25 1.00
CA VAL A 118 7.93 10.18 1.84
C VAL A 118 8.62 10.11 3.21
N ARG A 119 9.95 10.31 3.26
CA ARG A 119 10.73 10.33 4.52
C ARG A 119 10.40 11.49 5.44
N ARG A 120 9.75 12.55 4.95
CA ARG A 120 9.42 13.77 5.71
C ARG A 120 7.93 13.84 6.10
N LEU A 121 7.20 12.75 5.92
CA LEU A 121 5.78 12.69 6.21
C LEU A 121 5.45 12.96 7.68
N PRO A 122 4.37 13.70 7.98
CA PRO A 122 3.86 13.85 9.33
C PRO A 122 3.32 12.51 9.84
N VAL A 123 4.02 11.92 10.81
CA VAL A 123 3.74 10.57 11.33
C VAL A 123 2.30 10.41 11.82
N ARG A 124 1.78 11.41 12.53
CA ARG A 124 0.43 11.34 13.11
C ARG A 124 -0.64 11.19 12.02
N ASP A 125 -0.59 12.05 11.01
CA ASP A 125 -1.63 12.10 9.99
C ASP A 125 -1.56 10.85 9.11
N LEU A 126 -0.35 10.36 8.82
CA LEU A 126 -0.13 9.09 8.14
C LEU A 126 -0.78 7.90 8.89
N LEU A 127 -0.52 7.78 10.19
CA LEU A 127 -1.03 6.66 10.98
C LEU A 127 -2.56 6.73 11.14
N LEU A 128 -3.12 7.92 11.36
CA LEU A 128 -4.58 8.10 11.43
C LEU A 128 -5.24 7.71 10.11
N LEU A 129 -4.72 8.20 8.98
CA LEU A 129 -5.23 7.83 7.66
C LEU A 129 -5.15 6.31 7.41
N SER A 130 -4.04 5.67 7.78
CA SER A 130 -3.91 4.21 7.62
C SER A 130 -4.96 3.43 8.42
N LEU A 131 -5.30 3.90 9.64
CA LEU A 131 -6.29 3.27 10.51
C LEU A 131 -7.73 3.55 10.07
N CYS A 132 -7.99 4.67 9.40
CA CYS A 132 -9.30 4.99 8.84
C CYS A 132 -9.61 4.24 7.54
N LEU A 133 -8.60 3.78 6.82
CA LEU A 133 -8.79 2.97 5.61
C LEU A 133 -9.35 1.58 5.98
N PRO A 134 -10.28 1.02 5.19
CA PRO A 134 -10.94 -0.26 5.49
C PRO A 134 -9.97 -1.45 5.39
N ALA A 135 -10.34 -2.59 5.98
CA ALA A 135 -9.60 -3.81 5.72
C ALA A 135 -9.83 -4.27 4.28
N ALA A 136 -8.79 -4.70 3.55
CA ALA A 136 -8.94 -5.08 2.15
C ALA A 136 -9.90 -6.27 1.91
N ASP A 137 -10.13 -7.12 2.91
CA ASP A 137 -11.16 -8.17 2.86
C ASP A 137 -12.59 -7.60 2.68
N GLU A 138 -12.86 -6.35 3.10
CA GLU A 138 -14.15 -5.69 2.87
C GLU A 138 -14.33 -5.20 1.43
N LEU A 139 -13.23 -4.91 0.72
CA LEU A 139 -13.24 -4.39 -0.64
C LEU A 139 -13.14 -5.49 -1.72
N LEU A 140 -12.53 -6.63 -1.38
CA LEU A 140 -12.28 -7.76 -2.28
C LEU A 140 -13.22 -8.96 -2.04
N ALA A 141 -14.29 -8.76 -1.26
CA ALA A 141 -15.36 -9.75 -1.15
C ALA A 141 -15.93 -10.03 -2.55
N PRO A 142 -16.05 -11.31 -2.97
CA PRO A 142 -16.68 -11.62 -4.25
C PRO A 142 -18.09 -11.03 -4.26
N ALA A 143 -18.50 -10.46 -5.40
CA ALA A 143 -19.88 -10.06 -5.60
C ALA A 143 -20.81 -11.22 -5.20
N PRO A 144 -21.93 -10.96 -4.50
CA PRO A 144 -22.85 -12.02 -4.11
C PRO A 144 -23.23 -12.81 -5.37
N LEU A 145 -23.06 -14.14 -5.30
CA LEU A 145 -23.44 -15.05 -6.38
C LEU A 145 -24.89 -14.72 -6.77
N THR A 146 -25.08 -14.25 -8.00
CA THR A 146 -26.41 -14.09 -8.57
C THR A 146 -27.05 -15.47 -8.64
N ASP A 147 -28.30 -15.59 -8.22
CA ASP A 147 -29.06 -16.86 -8.09
C ASP A 147 -29.17 -17.70 -9.38
N ASP A 148 -28.60 -17.26 -10.50
CA ASP A 148 -28.60 -17.93 -11.80
C ASP A 148 -27.57 -19.08 -11.93
N GLU A 149 -26.68 -19.28 -10.95
CA GLU A 149 -25.66 -20.36 -10.96
C GLU A 149 -25.85 -21.39 -9.83
N ARG A 150 -27.11 -21.78 -9.54
CA ARG A 150 -27.46 -22.86 -8.60
C ARG A 150 -28.12 -24.06 -9.27
#